data_AF-V7BXG0-F1
#
_entry.id   AF-V7BXG0-F1
#
_cell.length_a   1.000
_cell.length_b   1.000
_cell.length_c   1.000
_cell.angle_alpha   90.00
_cell.angle_beta   90.00
_cell.angle_gamma   90.00
#
_symmetry.space_group_name_H-M   'P 1'
#
loop_
_entity.id
_entity.type
_entity.pdbx_description
1 polymer ?
#
loop_
_entity_poly.entity_id
_entity_poly.type
_entity_poly.pdbx_seq_one_letter_code
_entity_poly.pdbx_strand_id
1 'polypeptide(L)'
;MHFAGLPYLVNLYQRVLLVATGSGICVFLSFLLQPSKANVCLIWVAKDIELNFGKEIRELVNKYPKEKVMVHDTAISGRPNVAEISVNAAIRWNVEVVIVTSNPEGSRDVLRACKRANIPAFGPIWDS
;
A
#
# COMPACT_ATOMS: atom_id res chain seq x y z
N MET A 1 4.86 -21.53 2.69
CA MET A 1 5.75 -20.74 3.57
C MET A 1 4.86 -19.67 4.20
N HIS A 2 4.84 -19.53 5.53
CA HIS A 2 4.06 -18.48 6.20
C HIS A 2 5.04 -17.47 6.78
N PHE A 3 5.01 -16.24 6.28
CA PHE A 3 5.86 -15.16 6.79
C PHE A 3 5.12 -14.45 7.92
N ALA A 4 5.72 -14.43 9.10
CA ALA A 4 5.28 -13.58 10.19
C ALA A 4 5.70 -12.13 9.87
N GLY A 5 4.74 -11.21 9.80
CA GLY A 5 4.99 -9.81 9.49
C GLY A 5 3.72 -9.02 9.28
N LEU A 6 3.85 -7.70 9.14
CA LEU A 6 2.71 -6.79 8.94
C LEU A 6 1.73 -7.24 7.82
N PRO A 7 2.19 -7.76 6.66
CA PRO A 7 1.29 -8.25 5.61
C PRO A 7 0.42 -9.43 6.03
N TYR A 8 0.80 -10.19 7.06
CA TYR A 8 0.00 -11.32 7.53
C TYR A 8 -1.37 -10.86 8.07
N LEU A 9 -1.47 -9.62 8.56
CA LEU A 9 -2.74 -9.01 8.98
C LEU A 9 -3.78 -8.99 7.86
N VAL A 10 -3.37 -9.00 6.59
CA VAL A 10 -4.30 -9.01 5.45
C VAL A 10 -5.27 -10.19 5.53
N ASN A 11 -4.83 -11.35 6.04
CA ASN A 11 -5.66 -12.55 6.14
C ASN A 11 -6.77 -12.46 7.19
N LEU A 12 -6.76 -11.42 8.04
CA LEU A 12 -7.79 -11.18 9.06
C LEU A 12 -9.00 -10.43 8.50
N TYR A 13 -8.95 -9.99 7.24
CA TYR A 13 -9.96 -9.12 6.63
C TYR A 13 -10.36 -9.61 5.23
N GLN A 14 -11.54 -9.20 4.78
CA GLN A 14 -12.07 -9.49 3.44
C GLN A 14 -11.65 -8.43 2.42
N ARG A 15 -11.53 -7.16 2.81
CA ARG A 15 -11.17 -6.05 1.90
C ARG A 15 -10.07 -5.20 2.51
N VAL A 16 -8.90 -5.17 1.88
CA VAL A 16 -7.70 -4.53 2.45
C VAL A 16 -7.07 -3.56 1.46
N LEU A 17 -6.74 -2.36 1.91
CA LEU A 17 -5.89 -1.44 1.16
C LEU A 17 -4.46 -1.51 1.66
N LEU A 18 -3.53 -1.87 0.77
CA LEU A 18 -2.10 -1.77 0.99
C LEU A 18 -1.59 -0.43 0.47
N VAL A 19 -0.83 0.31 1.27
CA VAL A 19 -0.25 1.61 0.91
C VAL A 19 1.25 1.52 1.05
N ALA A 20 1.98 1.50 -0.05
CA ALA A 20 3.43 1.46 -0.07
C ALA A 20 4.01 2.77 -0.58
N THR A 21 5.08 3.25 0.06
CA THR A 21 5.95 4.29 -0.52
C THR A 21 7.37 3.80 -0.71
N GLY A 22 7.98 4.12 -1.85
CA GLY A 22 9.36 3.69 -2.14
C GLY A 22 9.49 2.17 -2.07
N SER A 23 10.52 1.69 -1.36
CA SER A 23 10.83 0.27 -1.13
C SER A 23 9.84 -0.45 -0.21
N GLY A 24 8.92 0.26 0.45
CA GLY A 24 7.85 -0.36 1.24
C GLY A 24 6.99 -1.35 0.43
N ILE A 25 7.01 -1.27 -0.90
CA ILE A 25 6.36 -2.22 -1.81
C ILE A 25 6.90 -3.65 -1.63
N CYS A 26 8.20 -3.83 -1.35
CA CYS A 26 8.85 -5.13 -1.22
C CYS A 26 8.22 -5.96 -0.08
N VAL A 27 7.80 -5.29 0.99
CA VAL A 27 7.09 -5.92 2.12
C VAL A 27 5.80 -6.56 1.63
N PHE A 28 5.03 -5.85 0.79
CA PHE A 28 3.78 -6.37 0.25
C PHE A 28 3.96 -7.35 -0.90
N LEU A 29 4.97 -7.20 -1.76
CA LEU A 29 5.22 -8.15 -2.84
C LEU A 29 5.42 -9.57 -2.33
N SER A 30 6.14 -9.72 -1.21
CA SER A 30 6.31 -11.02 -0.55
C SER A 30 4.98 -11.69 -0.19
N PHE A 31 3.96 -10.91 0.15
CA PHE A 31 2.61 -11.37 0.45
C PHE A 31 1.76 -11.56 -0.81
N LEU A 32 1.81 -10.59 -1.73
CA LEU A 32 1.07 -10.58 -3.00
C LEU A 32 1.46 -11.75 -3.92
N LEU A 33 2.63 -12.37 -3.70
CA LEU A 33 3.05 -13.59 -4.37
C LEU A 33 2.41 -14.87 -3.79
N GLN A 34 1.69 -14.78 -2.67
CA GLN A 34 1.05 -15.92 -2.00
C GLN A 34 -0.46 -15.92 -2.24
N PRO A 35 -1.11 -17.10 -2.26
CA PRO A 35 -2.57 -17.18 -2.31
C PRO A 35 -3.19 -16.46 -1.10
N SER A 36 -4.08 -15.51 -1.36
CA SER A 36 -4.85 -14.78 -0.35
C SER A 36 -6.33 -14.85 -0.68
N LYS A 37 -7.18 -14.99 0.34
CA LYS A 37 -8.64 -14.89 0.20
C LYS A 37 -9.14 -13.44 0.26
N ALA A 38 -8.30 -12.51 0.72
CA ALA A 38 -8.66 -11.12 0.86
C ALA A 38 -8.71 -10.44 -0.52
N ASN A 39 -9.70 -9.58 -0.72
CA ASN A 39 -9.73 -8.65 -1.84
C ASN A 39 -8.77 -7.49 -1.55
N VAL A 40 -7.61 -7.52 -2.19
CA VAL A 40 -6.53 -6.55 -1.96
C VAL A 40 -6.57 -5.44 -3.00
N CYS A 41 -6.52 -4.20 -2.51
CA CYS A 41 -6.23 -3.02 -3.29
C CYS A 41 -4.83 -2.49 -2.93
N LEU A 42 -4.15 -1.85 -3.88
CA LEU A 42 -2.79 -1.37 -3.71
C LEU A 42 -2.65 0.07 -4.15
N ILE A 43 -2.04 0.90 -3.32
CA ILE A 43 -1.44 2.18 -3.70
C ILE A 43 0.07 2.02 -3.57
N TRP A 44 0.81 2.32 -4.63
CA TRP A 44 2.26 2.41 -4.61
C TRP A 44 2.73 3.78 -5.10
N VAL A 45 3.38 4.53 -4.23
CA VAL A 45 3.93 5.86 -4.53
C VAL A 45 5.46 5.79 -4.44
N ALA A 46 6.16 6.00 -5.55
CA ALA A 46 7.62 5.94 -5.55
C ALA A 46 8.20 6.87 -6.63
N LYS A 47 9.47 7.24 -6.48
CA LYS A 47 10.18 8.06 -7.46
C LYS A 47 10.86 7.15 -8.50
N ASP A 48 10.77 7.50 -9.78
CA ASP A 48 11.46 6.84 -10.89
C ASP A 48 11.32 5.31 -10.80
N ILE A 49 10.07 4.81 -10.84
CA ILE A 49 9.74 3.45 -10.43
C ILE A 49 10.54 2.40 -11.21
N GLU A 50 10.54 2.50 -12.53
CA GLU A 50 11.23 1.53 -13.38
C GLU A 50 12.77 1.63 -13.23
N LEU A 51 13.30 2.84 -13.01
CA LEU A 51 14.72 3.07 -12.81
C LEU A 51 15.21 2.49 -11.47
N ASN A 52 14.43 2.66 -10.40
CA ASN A 52 14.84 2.30 -9.04
C ASN A 52 14.45 0.87 -8.64
N PHE A 53 13.38 0.32 -9.20
CA PHE A 53 12.84 -1.00 -8.83
C PHE A 53 12.87 -2.02 -9.95
N GLY A 54 13.23 -1.60 -11.16
CA GLY A 54 13.25 -2.46 -12.34
C GLY A 54 11.88 -2.63 -12.99
N LYS A 55 11.92 -3.05 -14.25
CA LYS A 55 10.73 -3.29 -15.06
C LYS A 55 9.92 -4.47 -14.55
N GLU A 56 10.58 -5.46 -13.96
CA GLU A 56 9.99 -6.69 -13.44
C GLU A 56 9.00 -6.41 -12.31
N ILE A 57 9.37 -5.52 -11.37
CA ILE A 57 8.50 -5.14 -10.25
C ILE A 57 7.29 -4.36 -10.77
N ARG A 58 7.51 -3.43 -11.71
CA ARG A 58 6.43 -2.67 -12.36
C ARG A 58 5.46 -3.61 -13.09
N GLU A 59 5.97 -4.55 -13.87
CA GLU A 59 5.18 -5.55 -14.58
C GLU A 59 4.42 -6.46 -13.61
N LEU A 60 5.03 -6.83 -12.49
CA LEU A 60 4.38 -7.65 -11.47
C LEU A 60 3.20 -6.92 -10.83
N VAL A 61 3.35 -5.63 -10.50
CA VAL A 61 2.24 -4.80 -10.00
C VAL A 61 1.16 -4.61 -11.09
N ASN A 62 1.56 -4.46 -12.36
CA ASN A 62 0.63 -4.31 -13.48
C ASN A 62 -0.21 -5.57 -13.79
N LYS A 63 0.17 -6.75 -13.27
CA LYS A 63 -0.65 -7.97 -13.39
C LYS A 63 -1.93 -7.91 -12.53
N TYR A 64 -1.99 -6.99 -11.57
CA TYR A 64 -3.17 -6.79 -10.75
C TYR A 64 -4.24 -6.00 -11.53
N PRO A 65 -5.54 -6.21 -11.23
CA PRO A 65 -6.61 -5.46 -11.88
C PRO A 65 -6.43 -3.94 -11.70
N LYS A 66 -6.47 -3.19 -12.81
CA LYS A 66 -6.19 -1.74 -12.82
C LYS A 66 -7.18 -0.94 -11.96
N GLU A 67 -8.38 -1.46 -11.78
CA GLU A 67 -9.41 -0.88 -10.92
C GLU A 67 -9.13 -1.04 -9.42
N LYS A 68 -8.14 -1.86 -9.04
CA LYS A 68 -7.71 -2.11 -7.66
C LYS A 68 -6.31 -1.62 -7.34
N VAL A 69 -5.59 -1.08 -8.33
CA VAL A 69 -4.19 -0.68 -8.17
C VAL A 69 -3.98 0.75 -8.67
N MET A 70 -3.32 1.53 -7.85
CA MET A 70 -2.84 2.87 -8.17
C MET A 70 -1.33 2.89 -8.03
N VAL A 71 -0.63 3.09 -9.14
CA VAL A 71 0.82 3.32 -9.17
C VAL A 71 1.07 4.78 -9.49
N HIS A 72 1.80 5.47 -8.61
CA HIS A 72 2.10 6.90 -8.73
C HIS A 72 3.61 7.11 -8.77
N ASP A 73 4.12 7.51 -9.93
CA ASP A 73 5.52 7.89 -10.08
C ASP A 73 5.71 9.38 -9.75
N THR A 74 6.43 9.66 -8.66
CA THR A 74 6.62 11.04 -8.19
C THR A 74 7.57 11.86 -9.06
N ALA A 75 8.38 11.23 -9.92
CA ALA A 75 9.21 11.95 -10.88
C ALA A 75 8.39 12.50 -12.06
N ILE A 76 7.27 11.84 -12.39
CA ILE A 76 6.38 12.22 -13.50
C ILE A 76 5.29 13.18 -13.02
N SER A 77 4.66 12.87 -11.88
CA SER A 77 3.45 13.57 -11.42
C SER A 77 3.64 14.35 -10.11
N GLY A 78 4.88 14.49 -9.63
CA GLY A 78 5.18 15.10 -8.34
C GLY A 78 4.77 14.21 -7.15
N ARG A 79 5.12 14.62 -5.93
CA ARG A 79 4.75 13.87 -4.71
C ARG A 79 3.30 14.16 -4.32
N PRO A 80 2.40 13.16 -4.27
CA PRO A 80 1.02 13.37 -3.88
C PRO A 80 0.90 13.43 -2.35
N ASN A 81 -0.25 13.92 -1.87
CA ASN A 81 -0.65 13.74 -0.48
C ASN A 81 -1.07 12.28 -0.25
N VAL A 82 -0.12 11.45 0.18
CA VAL A 82 -0.34 10.00 0.36
C VAL A 82 -1.49 9.73 1.35
N ALA A 83 -1.60 10.51 2.42
CA ALA A 83 -2.64 10.33 3.42
C ALA A 83 -4.05 10.57 2.86
N GLU A 84 -4.22 11.59 2.03
CA GLU A 84 -5.49 11.91 1.39
C GLU A 84 -5.89 10.86 0.35
N ILE A 85 -4.97 10.46 -0.54
CA ILE A 85 -5.25 9.42 -1.53
C ILE A 85 -5.57 8.08 -0.86
N SER A 86 -4.94 7.76 0.27
CA SER A 86 -5.24 6.54 1.04
C SER A 86 -6.66 6.55 1.60
N VAL A 87 -7.10 7.66 2.21
CA VAL A 87 -8.48 7.78 2.73
C VAL A 87 -9.50 7.72 1.60
N ASN A 88 -9.29 8.47 0.52
CA ASN A 88 -10.20 8.49 -0.62
C ASN A 88 -10.32 7.11 -1.28
N ALA A 89 -9.20 6.41 -1.45
CA ALA A 89 -9.18 5.07 -1.99
C ALA A 89 -9.83 4.04 -1.05
N ALA A 90 -9.59 4.14 0.26
CA ALA A 90 -10.20 3.26 1.25
C ALA A 90 -11.73 3.36 1.22
N ILE A 91 -12.27 4.58 1.11
CA ILE A 91 -13.71 4.82 0.95
C ILE A 91 -14.20 4.28 -0.40
N ARG A 92 -13.53 4.65 -1.50
CA ARG A 92 -13.91 4.26 -2.86
C ARG A 92 -13.96 2.75 -3.06
N TRP A 93 -12.97 2.04 -2.51
CA TRP A 93 -12.88 0.58 -2.59
C TRP A 93 -13.58 -0.14 -1.43
N ASN A 94 -14.21 0.61 -0.52
CA ASN A 94 -14.95 0.11 0.62
C ASN A 94 -14.14 -0.91 1.45
N VAL A 95 -12.89 -0.56 1.79
CA VAL A 95 -11.98 -1.45 2.51
C VAL A 95 -12.26 -1.45 4.01
N GLU A 96 -11.94 -2.56 4.66
CA GLU A 96 -12.12 -2.75 6.11
C GLU A 96 -10.91 -2.24 6.90
N VAL A 97 -9.73 -2.23 6.26
CA VAL A 97 -8.49 -1.81 6.89
C VAL A 97 -7.50 -1.27 5.85
N VAL A 98 -6.70 -0.30 6.28
CA VAL A 98 -5.52 0.19 5.56
C VAL A 98 -4.25 -0.35 6.22
N ILE A 99 -3.33 -0.91 5.45
CA ILE A 99 -2.01 -1.31 5.94
C ILE A 99 -0.97 -0.50 5.17
N VAL A 100 -0.20 0.32 5.87
CA VAL A 100 0.78 1.23 5.29
C VAL A 100 2.21 0.80 5.59
N THR A 101 3.07 0.88 4.57
CA THR A 101 4.53 0.82 4.69
C THR A 101 5.12 2.06 4.01
N SER A 102 5.57 2.99 4.84
CA SER A 102 6.17 4.25 4.40
C SER A 102 7.21 4.71 5.41
N ASN A 103 7.99 5.74 5.11
CA ASN A 103 8.88 6.33 6.12
C ASN A 103 8.08 6.78 7.38
N PRO A 104 8.73 7.03 8.54
CA PRO A 104 8.03 7.30 9.79
C PRO A 104 7.05 8.48 9.75
N GLU A 105 7.32 9.50 8.93
CA GLU A 105 6.42 10.62 8.70
C GLU A 105 5.21 10.20 7.87
N GLY A 106 5.42 9.57 6.71
CA GLY A 106 4.34 9.14 5.82
C GLY A 106 3.41 8.12 6.45
N SER A 107 3.95 7.13 7.18
CA SER A 107 3.13 6.16 7.93
C SER A 107 2.28 6.86 8.99
N ARG A 108 2.85 7.82 9.74
CA ARG A 108 2.13 8.59 10.76
C ARG A 108 1.02 9.44 10.17
N ASP A 109 1.25 10.06 9.01
CA ASP A 109 0.26 10.88 8.34
C ASP A 109 -0.92 10.06 7.81
N VAL A 110 -0.64 8.92 7.18
CA VAL A 110 -1.68 7.97 6.74
C VAL A 110 -2.49 7.47 7.95
N LEU A 111 -1.83 7.01 9.01
CA LEU A 111 -2.51 6.54 10.23
C LEU A 111 -3.41 7.62 10.85
N ARG A 112 -2.92 8.86 10.93
CA ARG A 112 -3.69 9.99 11.46
C ARG A 112 -4.87 10.35 10.57
N ALA A 113 -4.70 10.34 9.24
CA ALA A 113 -5.79 10.63 8.31
C ALA A 113 -6.87 9.56 8.35
N CYS A 114 -6.48 8.27 8.33
CA CYS A 114 -7.41 7.15 8.50
C CYS A 114 -8.15 7.24 9.84
N LYS A 115 -7.47 7.55 10.94
CA LYS A 115 -8.10 7.76 12.25
C LYS A 115 -9.15 8.87 12.21
N ARG A 116 -8.86 10.01 11.59
CA ARG A 116 -9.83 11.12 11.44
C ARG A 116 -11.03 10.73 10.59
N ALA A 117 -10.83 9.87 9.60
CA ALA A 117 -11.88 9.34 8.73
C ALA A 117 -12.61 8.11 9.32
N ASN A 118 -12.29 7.71 10.55
CA ASN A 118 -12.83 6.51 11.22
C ASN A 118 -12.56 5.20 10.44
N ILE A 119 -11.40 5.11 9.78
CA ILE A 119 -10.94 3.95 9.01
C ILE A 119 -9.84 3.24 9.81
N PRO A 120 -9.97 1.94 10.12
CA PRO A 120 -8.91 1.17 10.77
C PRO A 120 -7.64 1.16 9.93
N ALA A 121 -6.48 1.40 10.57
CA ALA A 121 -5.21 1.40 9.87
C ALA A 121 -4.05 0.89 10.71
N PHE A 122 -3.11 0.17 10.08
CA PHE A 122 -1.89 -0.37 10.68
C PHE A 122 -0.67 0.04 9.88
N GLY A 123 0.45 0.30 10.57
CA GLY A 123 1.72 0.60 9.94
C GLY A 123 2.82 0.72 10.99
N PRO A 124 4.10 0.65 10.57
CA PRO A 124 5.22 0.89 11.45
C PRO A 124 5.20 2.33 11.97
N ILE A 125 5.48 2.50 13.27
CA ILE A 125 5.45 3.80 13.96
C ILE A 125 6.86 4.41 14.10
N TRP A 126 7.89 3.56 14.18
CA TRP A 126 9.25 3.95 14.58
C TRP A 126 10.28 3.77 13.48
N ASP A 127 10.23 2.67 12.73
CA ASP A 127 11.17 2.33 11.67
C ASP A 127 10.47 1.57 10.53
N SER A 128 10.79 1.95 9.29
CA SER A 128 10.25 1.33 8.08
C SER A 128 11.31 1.19 7.00
#